data_AF-A0A936W1I6-F1
#
_entry.id   AF-A0A936W1I6-F1
#
_cell.length_a   1.000
_cell.length_b   1.000
_cell.length_c   1.000
_cell.angle_alpha   90.00
_cell.angle_beta   90.00
_cell.angle_gamma   90.00
#
_symmetry.space_group_name_H-M   'P 1'
#
loop_
_entity.id
_entity.type
_entity.pdbx_description
1 polymer ?
#
loop_
_entity_poly.entity_id
_entity_poly.type
_entity_poly.pdbx_seq_one_letter_code
_entity_poly.pdbx_strand_id
1 'polypeptide(L)'
;MNHRKVGLSVLFLGPWLVATTTLLSVYSAHKGLISGKGDFLIVQNVMVTLETALFIALAFIFKKNRKLHGAFMLSTAILFMGIALFFTLISFAPQFRIEGPETFSRFGEAAFAASNVCVVAGLIFFLKALRNGWPMLLAGLFFYINEFIRQFLTEHNQIERLTETVGTLNQVFAFLASFLILFIILISTGIRKQHGTRSTG
;
A
#
# COMPACT_ATOMS: atom_id res chain seq x y z
N MET A 1 27.94 3.58 5.41
CA MET A 1 26.66 4.33 5.47
C MET A 1 26.03 4.09 6.84
N ASN A 2 25.74 5.14 7.62
CA ASN A 2 25.34 4.96 9.02
C ASN A 2 23.84 4.61 9.11
N HIS A 3 23.47 3.41 9.57
CA HIS A 3 22.08 2.90 9.61
C HIS A 3 21.07 3.90 10.21
N ARG A 4 21.53 4.72 11.15
CA ARG A 4 20.72 5.77 11.80
C ARG A 4 20.27 6.88 10.83
N LYS A 5 21.10 7.25 9.84
CA LYS A 5 20.74 8.26 8.83
C LYS A 5 19.66 7.73 7.89
N VAL A 6 19.76 6.46 7.49
CA VAL A 6 18.75 5.79 6.66
C VAL A 6 17.43 5.63 7.42
N GLY A 7 17.47 5.26 8.70
CA GLY A 7 16.26 5.20 9.52
C GLY A 7 15.56 6.56 9.68
N LEU A 8 16.33 7.65 9.79
CA LEU A 8 15.79 9.00 9.85
C LEU A 8 15.16 9.46 8.53
N SER A 9 15.69 9.06 7.37
CA SER A 9 15.06 9.41 6.09
C SER A 9 13.69 8.77 5.93
N VAL A 10 13.45 7.58 6.49
CA VAL A 10 12.13 6.92 6.45
C VAL A 10 11.04 7.74 7.15
N LEU A 11 11.37 8.54 8.17
CA LEU A 11 10.40 9.43 8.82
C LEU A 11 9.78 10.43 7.86
N PHE A 12 10.51 10.84 6.81
CA PHE A 12 10.01 11.75 5.79
C PHE A 12 9.54 11.00 4.54
N LEU A 13 10.32 10.02 4.08
CA LEU A 13 10.02 9.27 2.85
C LEU A 13 8.77 8.39 2.98
N GLY A 14 8.47 7.85 4.17
CA GLY A 14 7.26 7.06 4.39
C GLY A 14 5.97 7.89 4.22
N PRO A 15 5.82 9.02 4.93
CA PRO A 15 4.73 9.97 4.71
C PRO A 15 4.66 10.50 3.28
N TRP A 16 5.81 10.80 2.67
CA TRP A 16 5.87 11.22 1.27
C TRP A 16 5.29 10.15 0.33
N LEU A 17 5.70 8.89 0.50
CA LEU A 17 5.20 7.77 -0.29
C LEU A 17 3.67 7.65 -0.19
N VAL A 18 3.13 7.67 1.02
CA VAL A 18 1.67 7.59 1.24
C VAL A 18 0.94 8.81 0.67
N ALA A 19 1.54 9.99 0.74
CA ALA A 19 0.97 11.19 0.13
C ALA A 19 0.93 11.08 -1.40
N THR A 20 1.99 10.54 -2.02
CA THR A 20 1.99 10.31 -3.47
C THR A 20 0.97 9.26 -3.91
N THR A 21 0.80 8.16 -3.16
CA THR A 21 -0.24 7.17 -3.49
C THR A 21 -1.65 7.72 -3.23
N THR A 22 -1.84 8.54 -2.19
CA THR A 22 -3.10 9.26 -1.96
C THR A 22 -3.44 10.18 -3.13
N LEU A 23 -2.45 10.94 -3.62
CA LEU A 23 -2.62 11.81 -4.79
C LEU A 23 -3.01 11.01 -6.05
N LEU A 24 -2.36 9.86 -6.27
CA LEU A 24 -2.71 8.96 -7.38
C LEU A 24 -4.15 8.44 -7.26
N SER A 25 -4.59 8.04 -6.07
CA SER A 25 -5.97 7.61 -5.81
C SER A 25 -6.99 8.70 -6.12
N VAL A 26 -6.75 9.93 -5.64
CA VAL A 26 -7.65 11.08 -5.90
C VAL A 26 -7.66 11.44 -7.38
N TYR A 27 -6.49 11.49 -8.02
CA TYR A 27 -6.37 11.83 -9.43
C TYR A 27 -7.06 10.78 -10.33
N SER A 28 -6.86 9.50 -10.05
CA SER A 28 -7.50 8.38 -10.77
C SER A 28 -9.02 8.42 -10.61
N ALA A 29 -9.52 8.60 -9.39
CA ALA A 29 -10.94 8.73 -9.10
C ALA A 29 -11.56 9.94 -9.82
N HIS A 30 -10.89 11.09 -9.79
CA HIS A 30 -11.34 12.31 -10.46
C HIS A 30 -11.46 12.12 -11.97
N LYS A 31 -10.50 11.43 -12.60
CA LYS A 31 -10.57 11.06 -14.02
C LYS A 31 -11.74 10.11 -14.28
N GLY A 32 -11.97 9.14 -13.39
CA GLY A 32 -13.12 8.23 -13.44
C GLY A 32 -14.44 8.99 -13.45
N LEU A 33 -14.59 9.98 -12.57
CA LEU A 33 -15.77 10.85 -12.49
C LEU A 33 -16.01 11.66 -13.76
N ILE A 34 -14.98 12.39 -14.24
CA ILE A 34 -15.12 13.22 -15.45
C ILE A 34 -15.51 12.37 -16.67
N SER A 35 -14.99 11.14 -16.75
CA SER A 35 -15.27 10.24 -17.87
C SER A 35 -16.65 9.58 -17.82
N GLY A 36 -17.33 9.60 -16.68
CA GLY A 36 -18.60 8.89 -16.46
C GLY A 36 -18.48 7.36 -16.47
N LYS A 37 -17.26 6.82 -16.48
CA LYS A 37 -17.00 5.36 -16.55
C LYS A 37 -16.59 4.75 -15.20
N GLY A 38 -16.47 5.58 -14.16
CA GLY A 38 -15.92 5.17 -12.87
C GLY A 38 -14.42 4.88 -12.93
N ASP A 39 -13.83 4.53 -11.78
CA ASP A 39 -12.44 4.08 -11.69
C ASP A 39 -12.40 2.59 -11.33
N PHE A 40 -12.04 1.75 -12.30
CA PHE A 40 -11.95 0.29 -12.14
C PHE A 40 -10.91 -0.14 -11.09
N LEU A 41 -9.96 0.73 -10.75
CA LEU A 41 -8.91 0.48 -9.77
C LEU A 41 -9.14 1.24 -8.47
N ILE A 42 -10.30 1.88 -8.26
CA ILE A 42 -10.53 2.76 -7.10
C ILE A 42 -10.25 2.07 -5.76
N VAL A 43 -10.77 0.87 -5.58
CA VAL A 43 -10.58 0.09 -4.35
C VAL A 43 -9.10 -0.21 -4.16
N GLN A 44 -8.39 -0.54 -5.24
CA GLN A 44 -7.00 -0.97 -5.16
C GLN A 44 -6.09 0.22 -4.86
N ASN A 45 -6.36 1.37 -5.48
CA ASN A 45 -5.65 2.62 -5.20
C ASN A 45 -5.86 3.07 -3.75
N VAL A 46 -7.11 3.10 -3.29
CA VAL A 46 -7.45 3.54 -1.92
C VAL A 46 -6.91 2.55 -0.88
N MET A 47 -7.20 1.27 -1.01
CA MET A 47 -6.84 0.27 -0.01
C MET A 47 -5.33 0.07 0.06
N VAL A 48 -4.61 -0.03 -1.06
CA VAL A 48 -3.14 -0.15 -1.02
C VAL A 48 -2.49 1.08 -0.41
N THR A 49 -3.06 2.28 -0.59
CA THR A 49 -2.62 3.50 0.10
C THR A 49 -2.78 3.38 1.62
N LEU A 50 -3.96 2.93 2.09
CA LEU A 50 -4.25 2.75 3.51
C LEU A 50 -3.37 1.65 4.14
N GLU A 51 -3.19 0.54 3.45
CA GLU A 51 -2.36 -0.60 3.88
C GLU A 51 -0.88 -0.23 3.95
N THR A 52 -0.40 0.55 2.99
CA THR A 52 0.97 1.09 3.01
C THR A 52 1.17 1.99 4.23
N ALA A 53 0.22 2.90 4.49
CA ALA A 53 0.26 3.76 5.67
C ALA A 53 0.22 2.94 6.98
N LEU A 54 -0.63 1.92 7.03
CA LEU A 54 -0.74 1.00 8.16
C LEU A 54 0.58 0.28 8.43
N PHE A 55 1.20 -0.33 7.41
CA PHE A 55 2.48 -1.03 7.59
C PHE A 55 3.61 -0.10 8.01
N ILE A 56 3.69 1.11 7.45
CA ILE A 56 4.70 2.09 7.88
C ILE A 56 4.46 2.49 9.34
N ALA A 57 3.22 2.79 9.73
CA ALA A 57 2.89 3.13 11.11
C ALA A 57 3.23 1.99 12.08
N LEU A 58 2.82 0.76 11.77
CA LEU A 58 3.10 -0.43 12.58
C LEU A 58 4.60 -0.70 12.67
N ALA A 59 5.37 -0.51 11.59
CA ALA A 59 6.82 -0.63 11.64
C ALA A 59 7.42 0.27 12.73
N PHE A 60 6.97 1.53 12.82
CA PHE A 60 7.48 2.48 13.82
C PHE A 60 6.97 2.18 15.24
N ILE A 61 5.74 1.72 15.38
CA ILE A 61 5.21 1.24 16.67
C ILE A 61 6.07 0.08 17.20
N PHE A 62 6.40 -0.88 16.34
CA PHE A 62 7.20 -2.05 16.69
C PHE A 62 8.72 -1.85 16.55
N LYS A 63 9.22 -0.60 16.47
CA LYS A 63 10.65 -0.29 16.24
C LYS A 63 11.63 -0.95 17.23
N LYS A 64 11.17 -1.29 18.44
CA LYS A 64 11.98 -1.99 19.45
C LYS A 64 12.24 -3.46 19.06
N ASN A 65 11.29 -4.11 18.37
CA ASN A 65 11.46 -5.45 17.82
C ASN A 65 11.98 -5.32 16.38
N ARG A 66 13.30 -5.29 16.22
CA ARG A 66 13.97 -5.09 14.91
C ARG A 66 13.49 -6.06 13.83
N LYS A 67 13.21 -7.31 14.18
CA LYS A 67 12.73 -8.32 13.23
C LYS A 67 11.34 -7.97 12.71
N LEU A 68 10.42 -7.60 13.60
CA LEU A 68 9.06 -7.25 13.23
C LEU A 68 8.97 -5.89 12.53
N HIS A 69 9.74 -4.89 12.99
CA HIS A 69 9.92 -3.61 12.29
C HIS A 69 10.38 -3.82 10.85
N GLY A 70 11.43 -4.62 10.64
CA GLY A 70 11.92 -4.95 9.31
C GLY A 70 10.89 -5.70 8.46
N ALA A 71 10.12 -6.62 9.05
CA ALA A 71 9.06 -7.34 8.35
C ALA A 71 7.95 -6.39 7.87
N PHE A 72 7.48 -5.45 8.70
CA PHE A 72 6.51 -4.44 8.27
C PHE A 72 7.05 -3.51 7.17
N MET A 73 8.30 -3.05 7.31
CA MET A 73 8.93 -2.24 6.26
C MET A 73 9.08 -3.00 4.94
N LEU A 74 9.38 -4.30 4.98
CA LEU A 74 9.50 -5.13 3.79
C LEU A 74 8.13 -5.53 3.22
N SER A 75 7.08 -5.51 4.03
CA SER A 75 5.71 -5.81 3.61
C SER A 75 5.17 -4.77 2.62
N THR A 76 5.61 -3.51 2.73
CA THR A 76 5.30 -2.49 1.71
C THR A 76 5.89 -2.84 0.35
N ALA A 77 7.07 -3.48 0.30
CA ALA A 77 7.65 -3.94 -0.96
C ALA A 77 6.80 -5.02 -1.63
N ILE A 78 6.11 -5.89 -0.87
CA ILE A 78 5.15 -6.86 -1.44
C ILE A 78 3.96 -6.14 -2.07
N LEU A 79 3.42 -5.10 -1.43
CA LEU A 79 2.31 -4.32 -1.99
C LEU A 79 2.70 -3.66 -3.33
N PHE A 80 3.84 -2.98 -3.37
CA PHE A 80 4.32 -2.34 -4.61
C PHE A 80 4.77 -3.35 -5.66
N MET A 81 5.29 -4.51 -5.26
CA MET A 81 5.61 -5.59 -6.19
C MET A 81 4.36 -6.10 -6.90
N GLY A 82 3.23 -6.24 -6.20
CA GLY A 82 1.97 -6.65 -6.85
C GLY A 82 1.49 -5.65 -7.89
N ILE A 83 1.55 -4.36 -7.57
CA ILE A 83 1.24 -3.28 -8.54
C ILE A 83 2.18 -3.35 -9.75
N ALA A 84 3.49 -3.44 -9.51
CA ALA A 84 4.48 -3.49 -10.58
C ALA A 84 4.33 -4.72 -11.47
N LEU A 85 4.09 -5.90 -10.87
CA LEU A 85 3.83 -7.15 -11.59
C LEU A 85 2.57 -7.03 -12.43
N PHE A 86 1.48 -6.53 -11.87
CA PHE A 86 0.23 -6.33 -12.60
C PHE A 86 0.44 -5.47 -13.86
N PHE A 87 1.05 -4.29 -13.72
CA PHE A 87 1.32 -3.41 -14.86
C PHE A 87 2.31 -4.03 -15.85
N THR A 88 3.30 -4.78 -15.37
CA THR A 88 4.25 -5.51 -16.22
C THR A 88 3.54 -6.57 -17.07
N LEU A 89 2.62 -7.35 -16.48
CA LEU A 89 1.88 -8.38 -17.18
C LEU A 89 1.00 -7.79 -18.30
N ILE A 90 0.18 -6.79 -17.98
CA ILE A 90 -0.73 -6.19 -18.99
C ILE A 90 0.00 -5.41 -20.08
N SER A 91 1.26 -5.00 -19.84
CA SER A 91 2.05 -4.23 -20.81
C SER A 91 2.88 -5.12 -21.72
N PHE A 92 3.47 -6.20 -21.19
CA PHE A 92 4.54 -6.94 -21.86
C PHE A 92 4.26 -8.43 -22.06
N ALA A 93 3.39 -9.06 -21.26
CA ALA A 93 3.12 -10.48 -21.39
C ALA A 93 1.99 -10.71 -22.41
N PRO A 94 2.25 -11.36 -23.57
CA PRO A 94 1.25 -11.49 -24.64
C PRO A 94 -0.09 -12.09 -24.19
N GLN A 95 -0.05 -13.06 -23.28
CA GLN A 95 -1.26 -13.68 -22.71
C GLN A 95 -2.12 -12.74 -21.86
N PHE A 96 -1.55 -11.67 -21.30
CA PHE A 96 -2.22 -10.72 -20.41
C PHE A 96 -2.39 -9.32 -21.03
N ARG A 97 -1.80 -9.10 -22.21
CA ARG A 97 -1.79 -7.79 -22.86
C ARG A 97 -3.20 -7.38 -23.25
N ILE A 98 -3.56 -6.13 -22.94
CA ILE A 98 -4.84 -5.52 -23.31
C ILE A 98 -4.62 -4.67 -24.56
N GLU A 99 -5.21 -5.09 -25.67
CA GLU A 99 -5.07 -4.44 -26.99
C GLU A 99 -6.35 -3.71 -27.40
N GLY A 100 -7.49 -4.17 -26.89
CA GLY A 100 -8.81 -3.62 -27.15
C GLY A 100 -9.88 -4.15 -26.20
N PRO A 101 -11.14 -3.70 -26.34
CA PRO A 101 -12.26 -4.11 -25.49
C PRO A 101 -12.46 -5.64 -25.40
N GLU A 102 -12.21 -6.35 -26.49
CA GLU A 102 -12.28 -7.81 -26.59
C GLU A 102 -11.27 -8.56 -25.70
N THR A 103 -10.18 -7.88 -25.31
CA THR A 103 -9.14 -8.43 -24.43
C THR A 103 -9.24 -7.93 -22.99
N PHE A 104 -10.26 -7.14 -22.65
CA PHE A 104 -10.36 -6.50 -21.33
C PHE A 104 -10.51 -7.51 -20.17
N SER A 105 -11.02 -8.72 -20.42
CA SER A 105 -11.07 -9.80 -19.43
C SER A 105 -9.68 -10.15 -18.86
N ARG A 106 -8.62 -9.99 -19.66
CA ARG A 106 -7.23 -10.24 -19.25
C ARG A 106 -6.77 -9.33 -18.11
N PHE A 107 -7.45 -8.19 -17.89
CA PHE A 107 -7.18 -7.31 -16.76
C PHE A 107 -7.38 -8.05 -15.42
N GLY A 108 -8.50 -8.76 -15.27
CA GLY A 108 -8.79 -9.55 -14.07
C GLY A 108 -7.82 -10.72 -13.91
N GLU A 109 -7.50 -11.41 -15.01
CA GLU A 109 -6.55 -12.52 -15.02
C GLU A 109 -5.13 -12.07 -14.60
N ALA A 110 -4.67 -10.93 -15.10
CA ALA A 110 -3.38 -10.35 -14.73
C ALA A 110 -3.35 -9.93 -13.26
N ALA A 111 -4.43 -9.33 -12.76
CA ALA A 111 -4.55 -8.95 -11.35
C ALA A 111 -4.52 -10.19 -10.44
N PHE A 112 -5.25 -11.25 -10.81
CA PHE A 112 -5.24 -12.52 -10.08
C PHE A 112 -3.85 -13.17 -10.09
N ALA A 113 -3.20 -13.23 -11.25
CA ALA A 113 -1.84 -13.78 -11.38
C ALA A 113 -0.83 -13.01 -10.51
N ALA A 114 -0.83 -11.67 -10.56
CA ALA A 114 0.05 -10.84 -9.73
C ALA A 114 -0.22 -11.05 -8.23
N SER A 115 -1.50 -11.12 -7.83
CA SER A 115 -1.90 -11.36 -6.45
C SER A 115 -1.40 -12.71 -5.92
N ASN A 116 -1.52 -13.77 -6.72
CA ASN A 116 -1.02 -15.10 -6.37
C ASN A 116 0.50 -15.10 -6.15
N VAL A 117 1.25 -14.39 -7.00
CA VAL A 117 2.71 -14.25 -6.82
C VAL A 117 3.04 -13.57 -5.49
N CYS A 118 2.33 -12.48 -5.14
CA CYS A 118 2.52 -11.78 -3.87
C CYS A 118 2.17 -12.65 -2.65
N VAL A 119 1.09 -13.43 -2.73
CA VAL A 119 0.68 -14.35 -1.65
C VAL A 119 1.71 -15.46 -1.46
N VAL A 120 2.18 -16.07 -2.55
CA VAL A 120 3.23 -17.10 -2.48
C VAL A 120 4.52 -16.52 -1.91
N ALA A 121 4.93 -15.33 -2.36
CA ALA A 121 6.10 -14.65 -1.81
C ALA A 121 5.93 -14.38 -0.29
N GLY A 122 4.80 -13.83 0.12
CA GLY A 122 4.46 -13.59 1.53
C GLY A 122 4.47 -14.86 2.37
N LEU A 123 3.90 -15.95 1.83
CA LEU A 123 3.89 -17.27 2.47
C LEU A 123 5.31 -17.83 2.65
N ILE A 124 6.17 -17.73 1.64
CA ILE A 124 7.57 -18.17 1.75
C ILE A 124 8.29 -17.41 2.87
N PHE A 125 8.12 -16.08 2.96
CA PHE A 125 8.72 -15.28 4.03
C PHE A 125 8.14 -15.61 5.40
N PHE A 126 6.83 -15.87 5.49
CA PHE A 126 6.19 -16.29 6.73
C PHE A 126 6.72 -17.64 7.22
N LEU A 127 6.78 -18.65 6.35
CA LEU A 127 7.26 -19.99 6.71
C LEU A 127 8.73 -19.97 7.14
N LYS A 128 9.56 -19.11 6.54
CA LYS A 128 10.97 -18.91 6.96
C LYS A 128 11.10 -18.27 8.35
N ALA A 129 10.08 -17.56 8.83
CA ALA A 129 10.14 -16.79 10.07
C ALA A 129 8.79 -16.71 10.79
N LEU A 130 8.16 -17.85 11.11
CA LEU A 130 6.77 -17.94 11.61
C LEU A 130 6.39 -16.89 12.66
N ARG A 131 7.27 -16.63 13.63
CA ARG A 131 7.00 -15.66 14.72
C ARG A 131 6.92 -14.19 14.26
N ASN A 132 7.66 -13.79 13.22
CA ASN A 132 7.81 -12.39 12.82
C ASN A 132 7.49 -12.12 11.33
N GLY A 133 7.32 -13.16 10.51
CA GLY A 133 7.09 -13.06 9.07
C GLY A 133 5.63 -12.88 8.69
N TRP A 134 4.70 -12.91 9.66
CA TRP A 134 3.28 -12.76 9.40
C TRP A 134 2.89 -11.43 8.70
N PRO A 135 3.60 -10.28 8.88
CA PRO A 135 3.26 -9.07 8.13
C PRO A 135 3.41 -9.25 6.62
N MET A 136 4.39 -10.06 6.19
CA MET A 136 4.65 -10.35 4.78
C MET A 136 3.52 -11.19 4.17
N LEU A 137 3.02 -12.17 4.91
CA LEU A 137 1.85 -12.94 4.50
C LEU A 137 0.61 -12.04 4.46
N LEU A 138 0.40 -11.19 5.46
CA LEU A 138 -0.70 -10.24 5.50
C LEU A 138 -0.68 -9.30 4.28
N ALA A 139 0.50 -8.81 3.87
CA ALA A 139 0.64 -7.98 2.67
C ALA A 139 0.19 -8.70 1.39
N GLY A 140 0.51 -9.99 1.26
CA GLY A 140 0.01 -10.82 0.16
C GLY A 140 -1.51 -11.02 0.25
N LEU A 141 -2.04 -11.28 1.45
CA LEU A 141 -3.47 -11.49 1.65
C LEU A 141 -4.31 -10.23 1.41
N PHE A 142 -3.73 -9.04 1.57
CA PHE A 142 -4.44 -7.79 1.28
C PHE A 142 -4.97 -7.70 -0.15
N PHE A 143 -4.29 -8.31 -1.13
CA PHE A 143 -4.83 -8.36 -2.49
C PHE A 143 -6.20 -9.07 -2.57
N TYR A 144 -6.37 -10.19 -1.85
CA TYR A 144 -7.67 -10.87 -1.78
C TYR A 144 -8.68 -10.13 -0.89
N ILE A 145 -8.22 -9.52 0.19
CA ILE A 145 -9.10 -8.70 1.04
C ILE A 145 -9.66 -7.53 0.22
N ASN A 146 -8.83 -6.88 -0.61
CA ASN A 146 -9.24 -5.78 -1.47
C ASN A 146 -10.16 -6.23 -2.60
N GLU A 147 -9.90 -7.41 -3.18
CA GLU A 147 -10.82 -8.07 -4.11
C GLU A 147 -12.19 -8.29 -3.46
N PHE A 148 -12.21 -8.85 -2.26
CA PHE A 148 -13.44 -9.09 -1.51
C PHE A 148 -14.18 -7.79 -1.18
N ILE A 149 -13.47 -6.75 -0.72
CA ILE A 149 -14.04 -5.42 -0.48
C ILE A 149 -14.63 -4.86 -1.79
N ARG A 150 -13.92 -5.00 -2.92
CA ARG A 150 -14.44 -4.54 -4.22
C ARG A 150 -15.73 -5.27 -4.58
N GLN A 151 -15.75 -6.59 -4.48
CA GLN A 151 -16.96 -7.39 -4.76
C GLN A 151 -18.13 -6.96 -3.87
N PHE A 152 -17.89 -6.83 -2.56
CA PHE A 152 -18.89 -6.35 -1.61
C PHE A 152 -19.44 -4.96 -1.97
N LEU A 153 -18.56 -4.01 -2.32
CA LEU A 153 -18.97 -2.68 -2.75
C LEU A 153 -19.71 -2.70 -4.09
N THR A 154 -19.33 -3.57 -5.03
CA THR A 154 -20.02 -3.74 -6.32
C THR A 154 -21.43 -4.29 -6.11
N GLU A 155 -21.60 -5.32 -5.29
CA GLU A 155 -22.91 -5.91 -4.97
C GLU A 155 -23.87 -4.89 -4.32
N HIS A 156 -23.33 -3.94 -3.55
CA HIS A 156 -24.10 -2.88 -2.89
C HIS A 156 -24.15 -1.55 -3.66
N ASN A 157 -23.69 -1.53 -4.93
CA ASN A 157 -23.61 -0.33 -5.78
C ASN A 157 -22.88 0.87 -5.11
N GLN A 158 -21.85 0.59 -4.29
CA GLN A 158 -21.08 1.61 -3.57
C GLN A 158 -19.78 2.02 -4.26
N ILE A 159 -19.38 1.35 -5.36
CA ILE A 159 -18.15 1.70 -6.10
C ILE A 159 -18.23 3.12 -6.68
N GLU A 160 -19.37 3.49 -7.24
CA GLU A 160 -19.60 4.84 -7.78
C GLU A 160 -19.50 5.88 -6.66
N ARG A 161 -20.20 5.67 -5.55
CA ARG A 161 -20.14 6.55 -4.38
C ARG A 161 -18.72 6.70 -3.82
N LEU A 162 -17.94 5.61 -3.78
CA LEU A 162 -16.53 5.68 -3.38
C LEU A 162 -15.72 6.53 -4.36
N THR A 163 -15.92 6.32 -5.67
CA THR A 163 -15.26 7.10 -6.73
C THR A 163 -15.61 8.58 -6.64
N GLU A 164 -16.88 8.92 -6.40
CA GLU A 164 -17.35 10.29 -6.17
C GLU A 164 -16.71 10.92 -4.94
N THR A 165 -16.76 10.19 -3.81
CA THR A 165 -16.22 10.69 -2.54
C THR A 165 -14.72 10.98 -2.66
N VAL A 166 -13.96 10.09 -3.29
CA VAL A 166 -12.51 10.25 -3.45
C VAL A 166 -12.17 11.25 -4.54
N GLY A 167 -12.86 11.23 -5.67
CA GLY A 167 -12.56 12.07 -6.84
C GLY A 167 -13.01 13.53 -6.71
N THR A 168 -13.84 13.86 -5.72
CA THR A 168 -14.21 15.24 -5.36
C THR A 168 -13.23 15.88 -4.37
N LEU A 169 -12.29 15.11 -3.80
CA LEU A 169 -11.28 15.66 -2.91
C LEU A 169 -10.31 16.58 -3.65
N ASN A 170 -9.92 17.67 -3.00
CA ASN A 170 -8.85 18.51 -3.52
C ASN A 170 -7.51 17.76 -3.46
N GLN A 171 -6.87 17.58 -4.62
CA GLN A 171 -5.63 16.82 -4.78
C GLN A 171 -4.48 17.32 -3.88
N VAL A 172 -4.27 18.63 -3.82
CA VAL A 172 -3.20 19.24 -3.01
C VAL A 172 -3.49 19.04 -1.52
N PHE A 173 -4.73 19.27 -1.10
CA PHE A 173 -5.11 19.07 0.29
C PHE A 173 -5.03 17.59 0.71
N ALA A 174 -5.47 16.66 -0.14
CA ALA A 174 -5.37 15.23 0.14
C ALA A 174 -3.91 14.77 0.29
N PHE A 175 -3.02 15.27 -0.57
CA PHE A 175 -1.57 15.05 -0.46
C PHE A 175 -1.03 15.59 0.88
N LEU A 176 -1.29 16.86 1.19
CA LEU A 176 -0.77 17.51 2.41
C LEU A 176 -1.32 16.86 3.68
N ALA A 177 -2.62 16.56 3.71
CA ALA A 177 -3.28 15.95 4.86
C ALA A 177 -2.72 14.54 5.13
N SER A 178 -2.64 13.69 4.11
CA SER A 178 -2.09 12.33 4.26
C SER A 178 -0.61 12.35 4.67
N PHE A 179 0.18 13.26 4.11
CA PHE A 179 1.57 13.48 4.54
C PHE A 179 1.63 13.86 6.02
N LEU A 180 0.92 14.91 6.43
CA LEU A 180 0.99 15.44 7.79
C LEU A 180 0.46 14.43 8.82
N ILE A 181 -0.65 13.75 8.52
CA ILE A 181 -1.22 12.72 9.40
C ILE A 181 -0.19 11.63 9.66
N LEU A 182 0.39 11.03 8.62
CA LEU A 182 1.36 9.96 8.82
C LEU A 182 2.64 10.47 9.47
N PHE A 183 3.13 11.64 9.06
CA PHE A 183 4.32 12.27 9.65
C PHE A 183 4.18 12.49 11.16
N ILE A 184 3.04 13.01 11.62
CA ILE A 184 2.74 13.21 13.05
C ILE A 184 2.69 11.85 13.78
N ILE A 185 2.08 10.82 13.19
CA ILE A 185 2.06 9.46 13.75
C ILE A 185 3.49 8.92 13.91
N LEU A 186 4.36 9.10 12.90
CA LEU A 186 5.74 8.60 12.97
C LEU A 186 6.61 9.37 13.97
N ILE A 187 6.42 10.69 14.08
CA ILE A 187 7.15 11.51 15.07
C ILE A 187 6.73 11.14 16.49
N SER A 188 5.43 11.02 16.76
CA SER A 188 4.88 10.69 18.08
C SER A 188 5.35 9.31 18.57
N THR A 189 5.54 8.36 17.65
CA THR A 189 6.12 7.04 17.95
C THR A 189 7.67 7.08 17.99
N GLY A 190 8.31 8.07 17.37
CA GLY A 190 9.73 8.12 17.02
C GLY A 190 10.68 8.79 18.02
N ILE A 191 10.30 9.89 18.65
CA ILE A 191 11.24 10.77 19.39
C ILE A 191 11.05 10.65 20.91
N ARG A 192 11.48 9.54 21.52
CA ARG A 192 11.79 9.53 22.95
C ARG A 192 13.30 9.67 23.11
N LYS A 193 13.75 10.81 23.65
CA LYS A 193 15.14 11.00 24.11
C LYS A 193 15.50 9.80 25.01
N GLN A 194 16.56 9.08 24.66
CA GLN A 194 17.29 8.31 25.66
C GLN A 194 17.79 9.35 26.68
N HIS A 195 17.06 9.53 27.77
CA HIS A 195 17.67 10.10 28.96
C HIS A 195 18.70 9.09 29.41
N GLY A 196 19.96 9.38 29.11
CA GLY A 196 21.08 8.60 29.57
C GLY A 196 21.16 8.73 31.08
N THR A 197 20.61 7.77 31.80
CA THR A 197 21.19 7.38 33.08
C THR A 197 22.49 6.65 32.77
N ARG A 198 23.57 7.41 32.62
CA ARG A 198 24.90 6.91 32.94
C ARG A 198 24.86 6.60 34.43
N SER A 199 24.64 5.34 34.83
CA SER A 199 25.02 4.92 36.17
C SER A 199 26.54 4.84 36.18
N THR A 200 27.15 5.80 36.86
CA THR A 200 28.49 5.63 37.43
C THR A 200 28.43 4.49 38.44
N GLY A 201 29.20 3.44 38.19
CA GLY A 201 29.46 2.32 39.10
C GLY A 201 30.74 1.65 38.64
#